data_AF-A0A3D0QSP8-F1
#
_entry.id   AF-A0A3D0QSP8-F1
#
_cell.length_a   1.000
_cell.length_b   1.000
_cell.length_c   1.000
_cell.angle_alpha   90.00
_cell.angle_beta   90.00
_cell.angle_gamma   90.00
#
_symmetry.space_group_name_H-M   'P 1'
#
loop_
_entity.id
_entity.type
_entity.pdbx_description
1 polymer ?
#
loop_
_entity_poly.entity_id
_entity_poly.type
_entity_poly.pdbx_seq_one_letter_code
_entity_poly.pdbx_strand_id
1 'polypeptide(L)'
;MAHRASTPRVHRGEVDGILDGVQHAAGGLPLFMFLDPCGLGLPFSRLVEAMARRRSPNRWPPTEFLMNFSMVAVRRLGGNARSTKGVERSSERFDEVCGGRWWREHFRRGEPVTADADEVVAAEYARRLASATGMYVRSVPVSAAPGHKPLHHLVFGTRRQHGLWVFGDALARARNAWWEKLEVKEESEDPNMLFSSTSIIRPDPQKVTDAAVPAIAANLAAILRQRGMAYKLVDHTLEVFGDYYGQVTEPVVRKAVKHLYAEGKTTSTGIGGRPRDLVVPLSVSLG
;
A
#
# COMPACT_ATOMS: atom_id res chain seq x y z
N MET A 1 -0.24 13.16 -31.62
CA MET A 1 0.95 13.57 -30.83
C MET A 1 1.86 12.37 -30.70
N ALA A 2 3.01 12.38 -31.37
CA ALA A 2 3.96 11.26 -31.32
C ALA A 2 4.61 11.20 -29.92
N HIS A 3 4.51 10.05 -29.26
CA HIS A 3 5.28 9.74 -28.05
C HIS A 3 6.77 9.73 -28.42
N ARG A 4 7.48 10.84 -28.19
CA ARG A 4 8.95 10.80 -28.13
C ARG A 4 9.33 9.94 -26.92
N ALA A 5 10.06 8.86 -27.16
CA ALA A 5 10.67 8.08 -26.10
C ALA A 5 11.54 9.02 -25.25
N SER A 6 11.18 9.19 -23.98
CA SER A 6 11.99 9.98 -23.05
C SER A 6 13.28 9.24 -22.78
N THR A 7 14.42 9.85 -23.11
CA THR A 7 15.75 9.31 -22.83
C THR A 7 15.95 9.24 -21.31
N PRO A 8 16.41 8.11 -20.74
CA PRO A 8 16.71 8.04 -19.32
C PRO A 8 17.79 9.05 -18.95
N ARG A 9 17.60 9.74 -17.82
CA ARG A 9 18.58 10.66 -17.25
C ARG A 9 19.11 10.08 -15.95
N VAL A 10 20.43 10.08 -15.81
CA VAL A 10 21.11 9.60 -14.61
C VAL A 10 21.75 10.78 -13.92
N HIS A 11 21.55 10.89 -12.61
CA HIS A 11 22.10 11.95 -11.78
C HIS A 11 22.90 11.31 -10.65
N ARG A 12 24.09 11.86 -10.36
CA ARG A 12 24.89 11.49 -9.19
C ARG A 12 24.71 12.58 -8.14
N GLY A 13 24.13 12.23 -6.99
CA GLY A 13 23.88 13.16 -5.90
C GLY A 13 22.77 12.68 -4.99
N GLU A 14 22.40 13.49 -4.01
CA GLU A 14 21.25 13.23 -3.15
C GLU A 14 19.94 13.47 -3.91
N VAL A 15 18.96 12.59 -3.67
CA VAL A 15 17.63 12.68 -4.32
C VAL A 15 16.95 14.02 -4.04
N ASP A 16 17.13 14.57 -2.83
CA ASP A 16 16.55 15.84 -2.45
C ASP A 16 16.96 16.98 -3.40
N GLY A 17 18.26 17.04 -3.73
CA GLY A 17 18.83 18.07 -4.60
C GLY A 17 18.35 18.04 -6.05
N ILE A 18 17.75 16.94 -6.51
CA ILE A 18 17.21 16.81 -7.88
C ILE A 18 15.68 16.82 -7.94
N LEU A 19 15.00 16.71 -6.80
CA LEU A 19 13.56 16.48 -6.74
C LEU A 19 12.76 17.61 -7.42
N ASP A 20 13.14 18.87 -7.20
CA ASP A 20 12.48 20.00 -7.85
C ASP A 20 12.68 20.00 -9.38
N GLY A 21 13.87 19.61 -9.83
CA GLY A 21 14.17 19.48 -11.26
C GLY A 21 13.33 18.39 -11.94
N VAL A 22 13.15 17.24 -11.27
CA VAL A 22 12.29 16.15 -11.74
C VAL A 22 10.83 16.61 -11.84
N GLN A 23 10.35 17.32 -10.82
CA GLN A 23 8.97 17.84 -10.81
C GLN A 23 8.73 18.89 -11.89
N HIS A 24 9.70 19.78 -12.11
CA HIS A 24 9.64 20.77 -13.17
C HIS A 24 9.63 20.10 -14.55
N ALA A 25 10.49 19.10 -14.77
CA ALA A 25 10.53 18.34 -16.02
C ALA A 25 9.22 17.58 -16.31
N ALA A 26 8.49 17.18 -15.27
CA ALA A 26 7.17 16.56 -15.39
C ALA A 26 6.01 17.57 -15.54
N GLY A 27 6.29 18.85 -15.77
CA GLY A 27 5.29 19.90 -15.94
C GLY A 27 4.21 19.51 -16.95
N GLY A 28 2.94 19.57 -16.54
CA GLY A 28 1.79 19.17 -17.38
C GLY A 28 1.63 17.66 -17.62
N LEU A 29 2.54 16.81 -17.13
CA LEU A 29 2.52 15.35 -17.31
C LEU A 29 2.34 14.60 -15.97
N PRO A 30 1.74 13.38 -15.98
CA PRO A 30 1.56 12.61 -14.75
C PRO A 30 2.93 12.18 -14.25
N LEU A 31 3.14 12.26 -12.94
CA LEU A 31 4.42 11.87 -12.33
C LEU A 31 4.16 10.77 -11.31
N PHE A 32 4.77 9.61 -11.53
CA PHE A 32 4.85 8.54 -10.53
C PHE A 32 6.29 8.47 -10.02
N MET A 33 6.48 8.69 -8.71
CA MET A 33 7.79 8.65 -8.08
C MET A 33 7.98 7.34 -7.31
N PHE A 34 8.97 6.54 -7.70
CA PHE A 34 9.41 5.39 -6.94
C PHE A 34 10.62 5.79 -6.09
N LEU A 35 10.48 5.71 -4.77
CA LEU A 35 11.47 6.13 -3.78
C LEU A 35 11.93 4.93 -2.95
N ASP A 36 13.08 4.38 -3.30
CA ASP A 36 13.68 3.24 -2.58
C ASP A 36 14.95 3.68 -1.84
N PRO A 37 14.83 4.30 -0.66
CA PRO A 37 15.99 4.76 0.07
C PRO A 37 16.79 3.57 0.62
N CYS A 38 18.09 3.52 0.29
CA CYS A 38 19.08 2.68 0.96
C CYS A 38 19.41 3.26 2.36
N GLY A 39 18.42 3.38 3.24
CA GLY A 39 18.58 3.96 4.57
C GLY A 39 17.38 4.81 5.00
N LEU A 40 17.66 5.99 5.56
CA LEU A 40 16.63 6.97 5.87
C LEU A 40 16.16 7.66 4.59
N GLY A 41 14.84 7.80 4.44
CA GLY A 41 14.22 8.44 3.27
C GLY A 41 14.40 9.95 3.26
N LEU A 42 13.68 10.61 2.33
CA LEU A 42 13.56 12.07 2.33
C LEU A 42 12.98 12.57 3.66
N PRO A 43 13.35 13.77 4.12
CA PRO A 43 12.64 14.44 5.21
C PRO A 43 11.14 14.51 4.91
N PHE A 44 10.32 14.33 5.95
CA PHE A 44 8.85 14.32 5.83
C PHE A 44 8.33 15.60 5.17
N SER A 45 8.83 16.75 5.63
CA SER A 45 8.48 18.06 5.10
C SER A 45 8.77 18.17 3.61
N ARG A 46 9.89 17.60 3.17
CA ARG A 46 10.31 17.60 1.77
C ARG A 46 9.39 16.75 0.90
N LEU A 47 9.02 15.55 1.37
CA LEU A 47 8.06 14.69 0.68
C LEU A 47 6.68 15.36 0.60
N VAL A 48 6.21 15.97 1.69
CA VAL A 48 4.92 16.68 1.73
C VAL A 48 4.93 17.87 0.79
N GLU A 49 5.98 18.69 0.81
CA GLU A 49 6.13 19.85 -0.08
C GLU A 49 6.11 19.41 -1.55
N ALA A 50 6.91 18.38 -1.87
CA ALA A 50 6.94 17.77 -3.19
C ALA A 50 5.53 17.33 -3.63
N MET A 51 4.72 16.76 -2.74
CA MET A 51 3.35 16.40 -3.06
C MET A 51 2.45 17.63 -3.21
N ALA A 52 2.66 18.67 -2.39
CA ALA A 52 1.83 19.88 -2.37
C ALA A 52 2.01 20.76 -3.62
N ARG A 53 3.20 20.80 -4.25
CA ARG A 53 3.48 21.68 -5.41
C ARG A 53 2.53 21.49 -6.60
N ARG A 54 1.90 20.31 -6.72
CA ARG A 54 0.94 19.95 -7.77
C ARG A 54 -0.45 19.60 -7.20
N ARG A 55 -0.82 20.18 -6.05
CA ARG A 55 -2.11 19.99 -5.37
C ARG A 55 -3.28 20.79 -5.98
N SER A 56 -3.04 21.72 -6.90
CA SER A 56 -4.10 22.57 -7.44
C SER A 56 -5.07 21.78 -8.34
N PRO A 57 -6.39 21.99 -8.25
CA PRO A 57 -7.39 21.43 -9.19
C PRO A 57 -7.06 21.73 -10.65
N ASN A 58 -6.39 22.87 -10.91
CA ASN A 58 -6.00 23.33 -12.23
C ASN A 58 -4.61 22.82 -12.67
N ARG A 59 -3.85 22.15 -11.79
CA ARG A 59 -2.57 21.51 -12.11
C ARG A 59 -2.76 20.00 -12.18
N TRP A 60 -3.60 19.60 -13.13
CA TRP A 60 -3.65 18.23 -13.61
C TRP A 60 -2.48 18.00 -14.58
N PRO A 61 -1.86 16.81 -14.60
CA PRO A 61 -2.12 15.61 -13.80
C PRO A 61 -1.30 15.53 -12.48
N PRO A 62 -1.72 14.68 -11.52
CA PRO A 62 -1.17 14.66 -10.16
C PRO A 62 0.17 13.93 -10.09
N THR A 63 0.91 14.19 -9.01
CA THR A 63 2.04 13.36 -8.60
C THR A 63 1.58 12.28 -7.62
N GLU A 64 1.95 11.03 -7.89
CA GLU A 64 1.77 9.87 -7.02
C GLU A 64 3.14 9.32 -6.62
N PHE A 65 3.22 8.60 -5.51
CA PHE A 65 4.48 8.01 -5.07
C PHE A 65 4.30 6.61 -4.51
N LEU A 66 5.34 5.80 -4.66
CA LEU A 66 5.53 4.53 -3.96
C LEU A 66 6.89 4.60 -3.29
N MET A 67 6.96 4.36 -1.98
CA MET A 67 8.22 4.39 -1.26
C MET A 67 8.43 3.19 -0.34
N ASN A 68 9.68 2.80 -0.16
CA ASN A 68 10.07 1.86 0.88
C ASN A 68 10.29 2.59 2.20
N PHE A 69 9.55 2.19 3.23
CA PHE A 69 9.74 2.63 4.61
C PHE A 69 10.42 1.51 5.41
N SER A 70 11.69 1.70 5.78
CA SER A 70 12.52 0.64 6.35
C SER A 70 12.16 0.32 7.80
N MET A 71 11.58 -0.86 8.04
CA MET A 71 11.27 -1.35 9.38
C MET A 71 12.54 -1.72 10.16
N VAL A 72 13.60 -2.12 9.43
CA VAL A 72 14.93 -2.34 10.00
C VAL A 72 15.50 -1.03 10.56
N ALA A 73 15.35 0.08 9.85
CA ALA A 73 15.76 1.39 10.33
C ALA A 73 14.98 1.80 11.58
N VAL A 74 13.65 1.63 11.58
CA VAL A 74 12.78 1.93 12.74
C VAL A 74 13.25 1.18 13.98
N ARG A 75 13.42 -0.15 13.89
CA ARG A 75 13.87 -0.98 15.02
C ARG A 75 15.26 -0.57 15.51
N ARG A 76 16.21 -0.33 14.59
CA ARG A 76 17.58 0.09 14.93
C ARG A 76 17.58 1.46 15.63
N LEU A 77 16.82 2.41 15.12
CA LEU A 77 16.76 3.78 15.65
C LEU A 77 15.95 3.85 16.95
N GLY A 78 14.94 2.99 17.09
CA GLY A 78 14.26 2.74 18.37
C GLY A 78 15.22 2.21 19.44
N GLY A 79 16.07 1.24 19.09
CA GLY A 79 17.15 0.78 19.97
C GLY A 79 18.15 1.88 20.32
N ASN A 80 18.54 2.69 19.35
CA ASN A 80 19.42 3.85 19.54
C ASN A 80 18.83 4.86 20.54
N ALA A 81 17.56 5.24 20.37
CA ALA A 81 16.88 6.21 21.23
C ALA A 81 16.72 5.73 22.69
N ARG A 82 16.71 4.41 22.92
CA ARG A 82 16.63 3.83 24.28
C ARG A 82 17.99 3.69 24.96
N SER A 83 19.05 3.59 24.18
CA SER A 83 20.39 3.32 24.69
C SER A 83 20.97 4.51 25.45
N THR A 84 21.66 4.27 26.56
CA THR A 84 22.47 5.28 27.24
C THR A 84 23.66 5.75 26.40
N LYS A 85 24.04 4.96 25.39
CA LYS A 85 25.08 5.27 24.40
C LYS A 85 24.48 5.63 23.04
N GLY A 86 23.19 5.97 22.99
CA GLY A 86 22.52 6.37 21.76
C GLY A 86 23.17 7.59 21.12
N VAL A 87 23.24 7.60 19.79
CA VAL A 87 23.72 8.75 19.01
C VAL A 87 22.52 9.63 18.69
N GLU A 88 22.37 10.77 19.37
CA GLU A 88 21.19 11.64 19.17
C GLU A 88 21.04 12.14 17.74
N ARG A 89 22.15 12.41 17.05
CA ARG A 89 22.14 12.83 15.65
C ARG A 89 21.41 11.85 14.72
N SER A 90 21.50 10.55 15.01
CA SER A 90 20.79 9.51 14.24
C SER A 90 19.28 9.59 14.47
N SER A 91 18.89 9.87 15.71
CA SER A 91 17.49 10.03 16.09
C SER A 91 16.90 11.35 15.56
N GLU A 92 17.67 12.44 15.53
CA GLU A 92 17.27 13.73 14.94
C GLU A 92 16.97 13.59 13.44
N ARG A 93 17.84 12.90 12.70
CA ARG A 93 17.59 12.58 11.28
C ARG A 93 16.32 11.75 11.11
N PHE A 94 16.01 10.85 12.03
CA PHE A 94 14.78 10.08 11.96
C PHE A 94 13.54 10.91 12.35
N ASP A 95 13.68 11.88 13.25
CA ASP A 95 12.63 12.87 13.51
C ASP A 95 12.27 13.64 12.22
N GLU A 96 13.28 14.05 11.45
CA GLU A 96 13.06 14.73 10.16
C GLU A 96 12.28 13.84 9.17
N VAL A 97 12.65 12.57 9.06
CA VAL A 97 11.96 11.59 8.19
C VAL A 97 10.55 11.29 8.68
N CYS A 98 10.33 11.17 9.99
CA CYS A 98 9.01 10.88 10.57
C CYS A 98 8.10 12.10 10.69
N GLY A 99 8.62 13.31 10.46
CA GLY A 99 7.86 14.55 10.64
C GLY A 99 7.65 14.91 12.11
N GLY A 100 8.63 14.61 12.96
CA GLY A 100 8.66 14.94 14.38
C GLY A 100 9.11 13.79 15.28
N ARG A 101 9.13 14.06 16.58
CA ARG A 101 9.67 13.16 17.64
C ARG A 101 8.69 12.08 18.12
N TRP A 102 7.46 12.07 17.61
CA TRP A 102 6.36 11.22 18.09
C TRP A 102 6.74 9.72 18.11
N TRP A 103 7.56 9.26 17.16
CA TRP A 103 7.95 7.85 17.07
C TRP A 103 8.76 7.38 18.29
N ARG A 104 9.50 8.30 18.93
CA ARG A 104 10.35 8.01 20.10
C ARG A 104 9.52 7.56 21.30
N GLU A 105 8.26 7.97 21.38
CA GLU A 105 7.36 7.59 22.46
C GLU A 105 7.06 6.09 22.49
N HIS A 106 7.20 5.40 21.36
CA HIS A 106 7.07 3.94 21.28
C HIS A 106 8.35 3.21 21.70
N PHE A 107 9.43 3.95 21.96
CA PHE A 107 10.74 3.44 22.33
C PHE A 107 11.32 4.24 23.51
N ARG A 108 10.53 4.50 24.56
CA ARG A 108 11.04 5.20 25.74
C ARG A 108 12.03 4.36 26.52
N ARG A 109 13.02 5.02 27.12
CA ARG A 109 14.01 4.38 27.99
C ARG A 109 13.36 3.97 29.31
N GLY A 110 13.65 2.76 29.77
CA GLY A 110 13.10 2.23 31.02
C GLY A 110 11.68 1.65 30.91
N GLU A 111 11.01 1.82 29.76
CA GLU A 111 9.70 1.23 29.50
C GLU A 111 9.83 -0.03 28.61
N PRO A 112 9.01 -1.08 28.84
CA PRO A 112 8.89 -2.20 27.92
C PRO A 112 8.45 -1.73 26.53
N VAL A 113 9.07 -2.28 25.48
CA VAL A 113 8.66 -2.03 24.10
C VAL A 113 7.68 -3.10 23.70
N THR A 114 6.51 -2.69 23.20
CA THR A 114 5.51 -3.63 22.67
C THR A 114 6.08 -4.39 21.48
N ALA A 115 5.64 -5.63 21.29
CA ALA A 115 6.14 -6.47 20.20
C ALA A 115 5.97 -5.79 18.82
N ASP A 116 4.92 -4.98 18.66
CA ASP A 116 4.54 -4.35 17.39
C ASP A 116 4.81 -2.83 17.35
N ALA A 117 5.69 -2.32 18.22
CA ALA A 117 6.00 -0.88 18.26
C ALA A 117 6.43 -0.31 16.90
N ASP A 118 7.18 -1.08 16.13
CA ASP A 118 7.63 -0.74 14.77
C ASP A 118 6.48 -0.66 13.76
N GLU A 119 5.52 -1.58 13.84
CA GLU A 119 4.28 -1.55 13.03
C GLU A 119 3.43 -0.31 13.35
N VAL A 120 3.30 0.03 14.64
CA VAL A 120 2.60 1.25 15.07
C VAL A 120 3.25 2.49 14.49
N VAL A 121 4.59 2.56 14.46
CA VAL A 121 5.32 3.66 13.82
C VAL A 121 5.02 3.73 12.31
N ALA A 122 5.04 2.62 11.59
CA ALA A 122 4.75 2.64 10.16
C ALA A 122 3.30 3.07 9.86
N ALA A 123 2.34 2.60 10.64
CA ALA A 123 0.93 2.98 10.52
C ALA A 123 0.73 4.48 10.79
N GLU A 124 1.33 5.00 11.86
CA GLU A 124 1.24 6.41 12.24
C GLU A 124 1.95 7.32 11.22
N TYR A 125 3.09 6.89 10.68
CA TYR A 125 3.78 7.59 9.58
C TYR A 125 2.87 7.74 8.35
N ALA A 126 2.24 6.65 7.91
CA ALA A 126 1.32 6.67 6.77
C ALA A 126 0.08 7.55 7.04
N ARG A 127 -0.48 7.51 8.26
CA ARG A 127 -1.61 8.35 8.67
C ARG A 127 -1.26 9.84 8.62
N ARG A 128 -0.10 10.21 9.17
CA ARG A 128 0.41 11.60 9.14
C ARG A 128 0.65 12.06 7.72
N LEU A 129 1.24 11.21 6.88
CA LEU A 129 1.49 11.53 5.47
C LEU A 129 0.18 11.74 4.70
N ALA A 130 -0.84 10.90 4.92
CA ALA A 130 -2.17 11.09 4.35
C ALA A 130 -2.76 12.45 4.74
N SER A 131 -2.73 12.78 6.04
CA SER A 131 -3.25 14.03 6.56
C SER A 131 -2.53 15.26 5.98
N ALA A 132 -1.19 15.23 5.94
CA ALA A 132 -0.39 16.35 5.46
C ALA A 132 -0.52 16.59 3.95
N THR A 133 -0.69 15.52 3.16
CA THR A 133 -0.75 15.61 1.69
C THR A 133 -2.18 15.70 1.14
N GLY A 134 -3.18 15.29 1.92
CA GLY A 134 -4.56 15.10 1.46
C GLY A 134 -4.70 13.96 0.45
N MET A 135 -3.75 13.03 0.41
CA MET A 135 -3.74 11.86 -0.47
C MET A 135 -4.31 10.64 0.27
N TYR A 136 -4.83 9.68 -0.49
CA TYR A 136 -4.98 8.32 0.02
C TYR A 136 -3.59 7.72 0.15
N VAL A 137 -3.21 7.32 1.37
CA VAL A 137 -1.93 6.67 1.64
C VAL A 137 -2.20 5.28 2.20
N ARG A 138 -1.58 4.26 1.61
CA ARG A 138 -1.61 2.88 2.11
C ARG A 138 -0.20 2.39 2.37
N SER A 139 -0.02 1.88 3.57
CA SER A 139 1.18 1.16 3.99
C SER A 139 0.90 -0.33 3.94
N VAL A 140 1.77 -1.10 3.30
CA VAL A 140 1.65 -2.55 3.19
C VAL A 140 2.96 -3.21 3.61
N PRO A 141 2.95 -4.19 4.52
CA PRO A 141 4.15 -4.89 4.95
C PRO A 141 4.73 -5.79 3.84
N VAL A 142 6.06 -5.84 3.77
CA VAL A 142 6.80 -6.79 2.94
C VAL A 142 7.81 -7.53 3.81
N SER A 143 7.63 -8.86 3.92
CA SER A 143 8.48 -9.75 4.70
C SER A 143 9.36 -10.61 3.81
N ALA A 144 10.51 -11.05 4.34
CA ALA A 144 11.41 -11.95 3.63
C ALA A 144 10.83 -13.36 3.44
N ALA A 145 10.04 -13.81 4.42
CA ALA A 145 9.44 -15.14 4.48
C ALA A 145 8.14 -15.09 5.29
N PRO A 146 7.29 -16.14 5.21
CA PRO A 146 6.07 -16.23 5.99
C PRO A 146 6.33 -16.16 7.50
N GLY A 147 5.47 -15.47 8.25
CA GLY A 147 5.60 -15.32 9.71
C GLY A 147 6.75 -14.41 10.17
N HIS A 148 7.63 -13.96 9.27
CA HIS A 148 8.71 -13.05 9.61
C HIS A 148 8.18 -11.61 9.73
N LYS A 149 8.80 -10.85 10.64
CA LYS A 149 8.59 -9.41 10.72
C LYS A 149 8.89 -8.73 9.37
N PRO A 150 8.10 -7.73 8.97
CA PRO A 150 8.35 -6.99 7.74
C PRO A 150 9.75 -6.35 7.72
N LEU A 151 10.43 -6.44 6.57
CA LEU A 151 11.71 -5.77 6.34
C LEU A 151 11.49 -4.29 6.03
N HIS A 152 10.47 -4.01 5.23
CA HIS A 152 10.03 -2.67 4.86
C HIS A 152 8.52 -2.66 4.67
N HIS A 153 7.94 -1.47 4.74
CA HIS A 153 6.59 -1.20 4.28
C HIS A 153 6.65 -0.51 2.92
N LEU A 154 5.84 -0.97 1.98
CA LEU A 154 5.51 -0.22 0.78
C LEU A 154 4.46 0.82 1.12
N VAL A 155 4.84 2.08 1.10
CA VAL A 155 3.95 3.22 1.35
C VAL A 155 3.59 3.85 0.00
N PHE A 156 2.36 3.65 -0.44
CA PHE A 156 1.83 4.18 -1.68
C PHE A 156 0.89 5.36 -1.40
N GLY A 157 1.11 6.49 -2.08
CA GLY A 157 0.24 7.66 -2.03
C GLY A 157 -0.36 7.99 -3.38
N THR A 158 -1.68 8.14 -3.44
CA THR A 158 -2.45 8.54 -4.63
C THR A 158 -3.53 9.59 -4.31
N ARG A 159 -3.92 10.38 -5.31
CA ARG A 159 -5.08 11.30 -5.22
C ARG A 159 -6.40 10.68 -5.69
N ARG A 160 -6.38 9.45 -6.22
CA ARG A 160 -7.56 8.81 -6.80
C ARG A 160 -7.73 7.41 -6.23
N GLN A 161 -8.96 7.05 -5.90
CA GLN A 161 -9.31 5.68 -5.50
C GLN A 161 -8.95 4.63 -6.57
N HIS A 162 -8.94 5.02 -7.85
CA HIS A 162 -8.43 4.18 -8.94
C HIS A 162 -6.96 3.78 -8.75
N GLY A 163 -6.11 4.70 -8.24
CA GLY A 163 -4.72 4.38 -7.91
C GLY A 163 -4.65 3.30 -6.84
N LEU A 164 -5.48 3.38 -5.80
CA LEU A 164 -5.57 2.35 -4.77
C LEU A 164 -6.01 1.01 -5.35
N TRP A 165 -6.96 1.00 -6.29
CA TRP A 165 -7.44 -0.24 -6.89
C TRP A 165 -6.34 -0.95 -7.66
N VAL A 166 -5.64 -0.20 -8.52
CA VAL A 166 -4.53 -0.74 -9.32
C VAL A 166 -3.39 -1.19 -8.41
N PHE A 167 -3.05 -0.43 -7.38
CA PHE A 167 -2.01 -0.81 -6.42
C PHE A 167 -2.37 -2.10 -5.67
N GLY A 168 -3.61 -2.23 -5.18
CA GLY A 168 -4.07 -3.42 -4.48
C GLY A 168 -4.03 -4.68 -5.35
N ASP A 169 -4.52 -4.60 -6.59
CA ASP A 169 -4.46 -5.72 -7.54
C ASP A 169 -3.02 -6.10 -7.91
N ALA A 170 -2.17 -5.10 -8.18
CA ALA A 170 -0.75 -5.31 -8.49
C ALA A 170 0.00 -5.95 -7.32
N LEU A 171 -0.27 -5.51 -6.10
CA LEU A 171 0.30 -6.06 -4.87
C LEU A 171 -0.10 -7.53 -4.67
N ALA A 172 -1.38 -7.87 -4.85
CA ALA A 172 -1.86 -9.25 -4.73
C ALA A 172 -1.18 -10.17 -5.76
N ARG A 173 -0.99 -9.70 -7.00
CA ARG A 173 -0.26 -10.42 -8.05
C ARG A 173 1.21 -10.58 -7.70
N ALA A 174 1.87 -9.51 -7.28
CA ALA A 174 3.28 -9.52 -6.91
C ALA A 174 3.54 -10.48 -5.75
N ARG A 175 2.65 -10.49 -4.75
CA ARG A 175 2.68 -11.44 -3.63
C ARG A 175 2.57 -12.89 -4.10
N ASN A 176 1.61 -13.20 -4.97
CA ASN A 176 1.45 -14.56 -5.49
C ASN A 176 2.67 -15.01 -6.32
N ALA A 177 3.16 -14.14 -7.20
CA ALA A 177 4.35 -14.42 -8.02
C ALA A 177 5.63 -14.57 -7.17
N TRP A 178 5.74 -13.82 -6.07
CA TRP A 178 6.83 -13.98 -5.12
C TRP A 178 6.80 -15.34 -4.45
N TRP A 179 5.62 -15.77 -4.00
CA TRP A 179 5.45 -17.09 -3.37
C TRP A 179 5.77 -18.23 -4.32
N GLU A 180 5.25 -18.19 -5.55
CA GLU A 180 5.55 -19.20 -6.58
C GLU A 180 7.06 -19.30 -6.84
N LYS A 181 7.78 -18.16 -6.90
CA LYS A 181 9.23 -18.16 -7.07
C LYS A 181 9.97 -18.76 -5.88
N LEU A 182 9.49 -18.54 -4.66
CA LEU A 182 10.13 -19.05 -3.45
C LEU A 182 9.95 -20.57 -3.34
N GLU A 183 8.76 -21.08 -3.67
CA GLU A 183 8.48 -22.52 -3.77
C GLU A 183 9.41 -23.19 -4.80
N VAL A 184 9.48 -22.65 -6.02
CA VAL A 184 10.37 -23.16 -7.08
C VAL A 184 11.84 -23.13 -6.66
N LYS A 185 12.26 -22.09 -5.94
CA LYS A 185 13.64 -21.98 -5.46
C LYS A 185 13.95 -23.07 -4.42
N GLU A 186 13.09 -23.27 -3.43
CA GLU A 186 13.25 -24.31 -2.41
C GLU A 186 13.30 -25.71 -3.02
N GLU A 187 12.39 -26.02 -3.95
CA GLU A 187 12.37 -27.30 -4.68
C GLU A 187 13.63 -27.52 -5.53
N SER A 188 14.21 -26.45 -6.09
CA SER A 188 15.46 -26.54 -6.85
C SER A 188 16.71 -26.71 -5.99
N GLU A 189 16.70 -26.19 -4.75
CA GLU A 189 17.80 -26.29 -3.80
C GLU A 189 17.80 -27.64 -3.07
N ASP A 190 16.65 -28.29 -2.89
CA ASP A 190 16.51 -29.66 -2.37
C ASP A 190 15.47 -30.48 -3.16
N PRO A 191 15.90 -31.18 -4.24
CA PRO A 191 15.01 -31.97 -5.09
C PRO A 191 14.32 -33.15 -4.40
N ASN A 192 14.79 -33.56 -3.21
CA ASN A 192 14.20 -34.66 -2.44
C ASN A 192 13.15 -34.16 -1.43
N MET A 193 12.93 -32.84 -1.32
CA MET A 193 11.96 -32.26 -0.41
C MET A 193 10.54 -32.48 -0.93
N LEU A 194 9.75 -33.33 -0.25
CA LEU A 194 8.38 -33.68 -0.65
C LEU A 194 7.39 -32.51 -0.58
N PHE A 195 7.66 -31.51 0.26
CA PHE A 195 6.91 -30.25 0.35
C PHE A 195 7.88 -29.12 0.70
N SER A 196 7.83 -28.01 -0.05
CA SER A 196 8.61 -26.81 0.27
C SER A 196 8.13 -26.19 1.59
N SER A 197 9.04 -25.61 2.38
CA SER A 197 8.66 -24.94 3.64
C SER A 197 7.71 -23.78 3.36
N THR A 198 7.89 -23.10 2.23
CA THR A 198 6.99 -22.06 1.75
C THR A 198 5.59 -22.59 1.47
N SER A 199 5.44 -23.76 0.83
CA SER A 199 4.10 -24.34 0.55
C SER A 199 3.30 -24.68 1.82
N ILE A 200 3.97 -24.94 2.94
CA ILE A 200 3.34 -25.27 4.23
C ILE A 200 2.88 -24.00 4.95
N ILE A 201 3.68 -22.93 4.91
CA ILE A 201 3.44 -21.73 5.73
C ILE A 201 2.67 -20.64 4.95
N ARG A 202 2.75 -20.64 3.61
CA ARG A 202 1.99 -19.72 2.76
C ARG A 202 0.49 -19.96 2.97
N PRO A 203 -0.32 -18.91 3.20
CA PRO A 203 -1.77 -19.03 3.15
C PRO A 203 -2.21 -19.57 1.79
N ASP A 204 -2.92 -20.70 1.80
CA ASP A 204 -3.49 -21.32 0.60
C ASP A 204 -4.31 -20.27 -0.19
N PRO A 205 -3.92 -19.94 -1.44
CA PRO A 205 -4.60 -18.93 -2.24
C PRO A 205 -6.10 -19.19 -2.44
N GLN A 206 -6.50 -20.46 -2.48
CA GLN A 206 -7.90 -20.83 -2.63
C GLN A 206 -8.66 -20.58 -1.33
N LYS A 207 -8.12 -20.98 -0.17
CA LYS A 207 -8.72 -20.65 1.14
C LYS A 207 -8.84 -19.14 1.37
N VAL A 208 -7.82 -18.37 0.97
CA VAL A 208 -7.88 -16.90 1.04
C VAL A 208 -9.00 -16.37 0.15
N THR A 209 -9.14 -16.89 -1.07
CA THR A 209 -10.22 -16.50 -2.00
C THR A 209 -11.60 -16.87 -1.44
N ASP A 210 -11.77 -18.07 -0.90
CA ASP A 210 -13.04 -18.56 -0.38
C ASP A 210 -13.50 -17.79 0.85
N ALA A 211 -12.56 -17.33 1.68
CA ALA A 211 -12.86 -16.42 2.78
C ALA A 211 -13.14 -14.98 2.30
N ALA A 212 -12.42 -14.52 1.27
CA ALA A 212 -12.53 -13.16 0.78
C ALA A 212 -13.87 -12.86 0.07
N VAL A 213 -14.41 -13.82 -0.70
CA VAL A 213 -15.66 -13.62 -1.44
C VAL A 213 -16.84 -13.19 -0.55
N PRO A 214 -17.21 -13.94 0.50
CA PRO A 214 -18.33 -13.56 1.37
C PRO A 214 -18.04 -12.28 2.16
N ALA A 215 -16.79 -12.06 2.61
CA ALA A 215 -16.41 -10.85 3.32
C ALA A 215 -16.52 -9.60 2.44
N ILE A 216 -16.00 -9.65 1.21
CA ILE A 216 -16.13 -8.55 0.25
C ILE A 216 -17.60 -8.34 -0.11
N ALA A 217 -18.40 -9.40 -0.30
CA ALA A 217 -19.83 -9.24 -0.57
C ALA A 217 -20.56 -8.54 0.59
N ALA A 218 -20.21 -8.84 1.84
CA ALA A 218 -20.73 -8.15 3.02
C ALA A 218 -20.33 -6.67 3.04
N ASN A 219 -19.08 -6.34 2.66
CA ASN A 219 -18.63 -4.96 2.52
C ASN A 219 -19.43 -4.21 1.45
N LEU A 220 -19.65 -4.83 0.28
CA LEU A 220 -20.47 -4.25 -0.79
C LEU A 220 -21.90 -3.94 -0.31
N ALA A 221 -22.52 -4.88 0.41
CA ALA A 221 -23.84 -4.67 0.99
C ALA A 221 -23.85 -3.57 2.06
N ALA A 222 -22.76 -3.41 2.84
CA ALA A 222 -22.64 -2.33 3.81
C ALA A 222 -22.57 -0.96 3.13
N ILE A 223 -21.77 -0.82 2.06
CA ILE A 223 -21.67 0.43 1.27
C ILE A 223 -23.05 0.75 0.66
N LEU A 224 -23.73 -0.23 0.06
CA LEU A 224 -25.08 -0.06 -0.49
C LEU A 224 -26.05 0.49 0.57
N ARG A 225 -26.08 -0.12 1.76
CA ARG A 225 -26.98 0.30 2.85
C ARG A 225 -26.65 1.70 3.36
N GLN A 226 -25.37 2.02 3.52
CA GLN A 226 -24.94 3.33 4.01
C GLN A 226 -25.25 4.46 3.02
N ARG A 227 -25.12 4.19 1.72
CA ARG A 227 -25.34 5.21 0.67
C ARG A 227 -26.79 5.31 0.22
N GLY A 228 -27.57 4.23 0.30
CA GLY A 228 -28.93 4.16 -0.21
C GLY A 228 -29.06 4.28 -1.73
N MET A 229 -27.96 4.21 -2.48
CA MET A 229 -27.94 4.38 -3.94
C MET A 229 -26.82 3.57 -4.59
N ALA A 230 -26.93 3.42 -5.91
CA ALA A 230 -25.92 2.72 -6.71
C ALA A 230 -24.55 3.40 -6.61
N TYR A 231 -23.48 2.61 -6.63
CA TYR A 231 -22.12 3.14 -6.64
C TYR A 231 -21.19 2.32 -7.53
N LYS A 232 -20.14 2.99 -8.02
CA LYS A 232 -19.07 2.34 -8.78
C LYS A 232 -18.04 1.77 -7.82
N LEU A 233 -17.60 0.52 -8.03
CA LEU A 233 -16.69 -0.16 -7.10
C LEU A 233 -15.39 0.61 -6.84
N VAL A 234 -14.79 1.15 -7.90
CA VAL A 234 -13.52 1.89 -7.80
C VAL A 234 -13.60 3.15 -6.95
N ASP A 235 -14.79 3.69 -6.67
CA ASP A 235 -14.91 4.89 -5.84
C ASP A 235 -14.79 4.57 -4.34
N HIS A 236 -14.84 3.29 -3.98
CA HIS A 236 -14.87 2.79 -2.59
C HIS A 236 -13.81 1.70 -2.36
N THR A 237 -12.66 1.78 -3.05
CA THR A 237 -11.67 0.70 -3.11
C THR A 237 -11.35 0.09 -1.74
N LEU A 238 -10.97 0.89 -0.74
CA LEU A 238 -10.57 0.35 0.55
C LEU A 238 -11.73 -0.34 1.29
N GLU A 239 -12.94 0.21 1.18
CA GLU A 239 -14.14 -0.37 1.79
C GLU A 239 -14.54 -1.67 1.08
N VAL A 240 -14.44 -1.71 -0.25
CA VAL A 240 -14.71 -2.92 -1.05
C VAL A 240 -13.81 -4.06 -0.60
N PHE A 241 -12.49 -3.85 -0.60
CA PHE A 241 -11.54 -4.91 -0.29
C PHE A 241 -11.41 -5.20 1.22
N GLY A 242 -11.59 -4.20 2.08
CA GLY A 242 -11.40 -4.32 3.53
C GLY A 242 -10.04 -4.94 3.87
N ASP A 243 -10.06 -5.92 4.77
CA ASP A 243 -8.87 -6.65 5.22
C ASP A 243 -8.17 -7.44 4.09
N TYR A 244 -8.86 -7.71 2.98
CA TYR A 244 -8.32 -8.43 1.83
C TYR A 244 -7.62 -7.52 0.81
N TYR A 245 -7.47 -6.23 1.12
CA TYR A 245 -6.75 -5.29 0.25
C TYR A 245 -5.28 -5.71 0.07
N GLY A 246 -4.86 -5.86 -1.19
CA GLY A 246 -3.51 -6.36 -1.51
C GLY A 246 -3.33 -7.86 -1.33
N GLN A 247 -4.36 -8.58 -0.91
CA GLN A 247 -4.33 -10.02 -0.71
C GLN A 247 -4.98 -10.79 -1.85
N VAL A 248 -6.07 -10.24 -2.40
CA VAL A 248 -6.81 -10.84 -3.51
C VAL A 248 -6.83 -9.91 -4.71
N THR A 249 -6.98 -10.50 -5.89
CA THR A 249 -7.02 -9.77 -7.15
C THR A 249 -8.43 -9.35 -7.52
N GLU A 250 -8.53 -8.42 -8.47
CA GLU A 250 -9.76 -7.86 -9.01
C GLU A 250 -10.84 -8.92 -9.41
N PRO A 251 -10.50 -10.12 -9.94
CA PRO A 251 -11.47 -11.19 -10.18
C PRO A 251 -12.23 -11.69 -8.96
N VAL A 252 -11.64 -11.66 -7.75
CA VAL A 252 -12.31 -12.07 -6.50
C VAL A 252 -13.44 -11.09 -6.17
N VAL A 253 -13.24 -9.79 -6.41
CA VAL A 253 -14.30 -8.79 -6.26
C VAL A 253 -15.46 -9.06 -7.21
N ARG A 254 -15.18 -9.48 -8.46
CA ARG A 254 -16.26 -9.88 -9.39
C ARG A 254 -17.04 -11.08 -8.85
N LYS A 255 -16.37 -12.08 -8.27
CA LYS A 255 -17.04 -13.21 -7.62
C LYS A 255 -17.93 -12.74 -6.47
N ALA A 256 -17.49 -11.77 -5.67
CA ALA A 256 -18.30 -11.18 -4.60
C ALA A 256 -19.55 -10.44 -5.13
N VAL A 257 -19.45 -9.71 -6.24
CA VAL A 257 -20.65 -9.11 -6.89
C VAL A 257 -21.63 -10.19 -7.34
N LYS A 258 -21.13 -11.26 -7.98
CA LYS A 258 -21.97 -12.39 -8.40
C LYS A 258 -22.62 -13.11 -7.21
N HIS A 259 -21.91 -13.23 -6.11
CA HIS A 259 -22.44 -13.79 -4.87
C HIS A 259 -23.60 -12.93 -4.34
N LEU A 260 -23.39 -11.60 -4.25
CA LEU A 260 -24.42 -10.66 -3.82
C LEU A 260 -25.67 -10.65 -4.73
N TYR A 261 -25.47 -10.83 -6.04
CA TYR A 261 -26.55 -10.98 -7.01
C TYR A 261 -27.34 -12.28 -6.82
N ALA A 262 -26.66 -13.40 -6.60
CA ALA A 262 -27.30 -14.68 -6.34
C ALA A 262 -28.17 -14.65 -5.06
N GLU A 263 -27.80 -13.83 -4.08
CA GLU A 263 -28.59 -13.57 -2.87
C GLU A 263 -29.73 -12.56 -3.10
N GLY A 264 -29.90 -12.02 -4.31
CA GLY A 264 -30.95 -11.03 -4.63
C GLY A 264 -30.72 -9.63 -4.04
N LYS A 265 -29.54 -9.36 -3.48
CA LYS A 265 -29.22 -8.10 -2.77
C LYS A 265 -28.77 -6.97 -3.71
N THR A 266 -28.46 -7.28 -4.96
CA THR A 266 -28.15 -6.31 -6.03
C THR A 266 -28.71 -6.80 -7.36
N THR A 267 -29.00 -5.89 -8.30
CA THR A 267 -29.33 -6.26 -9.68
C THR A 267 -28.10 -6.35 -10.60
N SER A 268 -26.90 -6.05 -10.10
CA SER A 268 -25.66 -6.19 -10.87
C SER A 268 -25.25 -7.65 -10.97
N THR A 269 -25.31 -8.23 -12.17
CA THR A 269 -24.91 -9.62 -12.44
C THR A 269 -23.40 -9.86 -12.33
N GLY A 270 -22.61 -8.80 -12.14
CA GLY A 270 -21.15 -8.86 -12.16
C GLY A 270 -20.59 -9.27 -13.53
N ILE A 271 -21.35 -9.15 -14.63
CA ILE A 271 -20.92 -9.39 -16.01
C ILE A 271 -20.64 -8.05 -16.70
N GLY A 272 -19.66 -8.03 -17.60
CA GLY A 272 -19.25 -6.84 -18.36
C GLY A 272 -18.07 -6.08 -17.73
N GLY A 273 -17.44 -5.23 -18.55
CA GLY A 273 -16.38 -4.29 -18.16
C GLY A 273 -15.19 -4.88 -17.39
N ARG A 274 -14.34 -4.01 -16.86
CA ARG A 274 -13.37 -4.38 -15.81
C ARG A 274 -14.10 -4.37 -14.46
N PRO A 275 -13.80 -5.27 -13.50
CA PRO A 275 -14.54 -5.30 -12.23
C PRO A 275 -14.60 -3.95 -11.51
N ARG A 276 -13.53 -3.16 -11.49
CA ARG A 276 -13.50 -1.80 -10.93
C ARG A 276 -14.52 -0.84 -11.53
N ASP A 277 -14.92 -1.09 -12.77
CA ASP A 277 -15.88 -0.28 -13.49
C ASP A 277 -17.33 -0.70 -13.26
N LEU A 278 -17.56 -1.81 -12.55
CA LEU A 278 -18.90 -2.28 -12.22
C LEU A 278 -19.60 -1.27 -11.31
N VAL A 279 -20.88 -1.08 -11.59
CA VAL A 279 -21.82 -0.37 -10.73
C VAL A 279 -22.64 -1.41 -9.97
N VAL A 280 -22.77 -1.20 -8.66
CA VAL A 280 -23.58 -2.02 -7.77
C VAL A 280 -24.80 -1.20 -7.36
N PRO A 281 -25.99 -1.46 -7.94
CA PRO A 281 -27.26 -0.86 -7.53
C PRO A 281 -27.95 -1.67 -6.42
N LEU A 282 -28.86 -1.02 -5.71
CA LEU A 282 -29.77 -1.70 -4.77
C LEU A 282 -30.77 -2.57 -5.54
N SER A 283 -31.09 -3.75 -5.00
CA SER A 283 -32.27 -4.50 -5.45
C SER A 283 -33.53 -3.85 -4.86
N VAL A 284 -34.49 -3.50 -5.69
CA VAL A 284 -35.74 -2.81 -5.28
C VAL A 284 -36.72 -3.77 -4.58
N SER A 285 -36.42 -5.06 -4.54
CA SER A 285 -37.38 -6.12 -4.20
C SER A 285 -37.50 -6.48 -2.71
N LEU A 286 -37.05 -5.64 -1.78
CA LEU A 286 -37.22 -5.88 -0.33
C LEU A 286 -37.62 -4.59 0.39
N GLY A 287 -38.90 -4.27 0.29
CA GLY A 287 -39.64 -3.57 1.35
C GLY A 287 -40.24 -4.58 2.32
#